data_AF-A0A2V9VY70-F1
#
_entry.id   AF-A0A2V9VY70-F1
#
_cell.length_a   1.000
_cell.length_b   1.000
_cell.length_c   1.000
_cell.angle_alpha   90.00
_cell.angle_beta   90.00
_cell.angle_gamma   90.00
#
_symmetry.space_group_name_H-M   'P 1'
#
loop_
_entity.id
_entity.type
_entity.pdbx_description
1 polymer ?
#
loop_
_entity_poly.entity_id
_entity_poly.type
_entity_poly.pdbx_seq_one_letter_code
_entity_poly.pdbx_strand_id
1 'polypeptide(L)'
;MRNELRNYYESELTFLRQIGAEFADKYPKIASRLVLEPDRCEDPHAERMLEAFALLAARVHLRIDDDFPQITEALLNILYPHYLRPVPSMSVAQFHTDAEQ
;
A
#
# COMPACT_ATOMS: atom_id res chain seq x y z
N MET A 1 -1.05 -11.57 11.04
CA MET A 1 -0.29 -10.99 9.92
C MET A 1 -1.30 -10.48 8.90
N ARG A 2 -1.24 -9.23 8.46
CA ARG A 2 -2.18 -8.67 7.47
C ARG A 2 -2.07 -9.48 6.18
N ASN A 3 -3.19 -10.01 5.67
CA ASN A 3 -3.23 -10.73 4.40
C ASN A 3 -2.69 -9.87 3.24
N GLU A 4 -2.83 -8.55 3.35
CA GLU A 4 -2.32 -7.57 2.38
C GLU A 4 -0.79 -7.60 2.25
N LEU A 5 -0.03 -7.73 3.35
CA LEU A 5 1.44 -7.71 3.30
C LEU A 5 2.00 -8.82 2.41
N ARG A 6 1.34 -9.98 2.38
CA ARG A 6 1.72 -11.08 1.50
C ARG A 6 1.57 -10.70 0.03
N ASN A 7 0.48 -10.02 -0.34
CA ASN A 7 0.26 -9.59 -1.71
C ASN A 7 1.32 -8.57 -2.14
N TYR A 8 1.62 -7.57 -1.29
CA TYR A 8 2.70 -6.61 -1.56
C TYR A 8 4.06 -7.30 -1.69
N TYR A 9 4.35 -8.28 -0.83
CA TYR A 9 5.58 -9.07 -0.93
C TYR A 9 5.69 -9.82 -2.26
N GLU A 10 4.64 -10.53 -2.66
CA GLU A 10 4.61 -11.28 -3.93
C GLU A 10 4.73 -10.33 -5.14
N SER A 11 4.09 -9.15 -5.07
CA SER A 11 4.22 -8.10 -6.09
C SER A 11 5.64 -7.53 -6.16
N GLU A 12 6.25 -7.17 -5.03
CA GLU A 12 7.62 -6.65 -4.98
C GLU A 12 8.64 -7.67 -5.48
N LEU A 13 8.47 -8.95 -5.10
CA LEU A 13 9.35 -10.01 -5.56
C LEU A 13 9.27 -10.19 -7.08
N THR A 14 8.05 -10.15 -7.63
CA THR A 14 7.82 -10.22 -9.08
C THR A 14 8.44 -9.01 -9.79
N PHE A 15 8.24 -7.80 -9.23
CA PHE A 15 8.79 -6.56 -9.75
C PHE A 15 10.32 -6.56 -9.78
N LEU A 16 10.96 -7.00 -8.69
CA LEU A 16 12.42 -7.11 -8.61
C LEU A 16 12.99 -8.08 -9.64
N ARG A 17 12.31 -9.21 -9.88
CA ARG A 17 12.71 -10.17 -10.92
C ARG A 17 12.59 -9.58 -12.32
N GLN A 18 11.49 -8.88 -12.60
CA GLN A 18 11.28 -8.25 -13.90
C GLN A 18 12.33 -7.16 -14.16
N ILE A 19 12.59 -6.28 -13.20
CA ILE A 19 13.65 -5.27 -13.31
C ILE A 19 15.03 -5.91 -13.41
N GLY A 20 15.28 -7.00 -12.67
CA GLY A 20 16.51 -7.77 -12.75
C GLY A 20 16.76 -8.30 -14.17
N ALA A 21 15.73 -8.85 -14.81
CA ALA A 21 15.80 -9.33 -16.19
C ALA A 21 16.07 -8.18 -17.18
N GLU A 22 15.33 -7.07 -17.08
CA GLU A 22 15.55 -5.89 -17.93
C GLU A 22 16.97 -5.29 -17.76
N PHE A 23 17.48 -5.30 -16.52
CA PHE A 23 18.85 -4.87 -16.23
C PHE A 23 19.89 -5.83 -16.84
N ALA A 24 19.62 -7.14 -16.81
CA ALA A 24 20.50 -8.15 -17.39
C ALA A 24 20.60 -8.03 -18.91
N ASP A 25 19.48 -7.78 -19.59
CA ASP A 25 19.44 -7.55 -21.04
C ASP A 25 20.25 -6.31 -21.44
N LYS A 26 20.16 -5.24 -20.64
CA LYS A 26 20.84 -3.98 -20.93
C LYS A 26 22.33 -4.02 -20.59
N TYR A 27 22.72 -4.75 -19.54
CA TYR A 27 24.09 -4.78 -19.01
C TYR A 27 24.60 -6.21 -18.76
N PRO A 28 24.75 -7.02 -19.80
CA PRO A 28 25.06 -8.45 -19.66
C PRO A 28 26.38 -8.72 -18.92
N LYS A 29 27.41 -7.88 -19.12
CA LYS A 29 28.71 -8.01 -18.42
C LYS A 29 28.63 -7.80 -16.90
N ILE A 30 27.67 -6.99 -16.45
CA ILE A 30 27.49 -6.69 -15.02
C ILE A 30 26.55 -7.73 -14.42
N ALA A 31 25.45 -8.03 -15.10
CA ALA A 31 24.49 -9.03 -14.64
C ALA A 31 25.09 -10.44 -14.56
N SER A 32 26.02 -10.81 -15.45
CA SER A 32 26.74 -12.08 -15.36
C SER A 32 27.57 -12.23 -14.08
N ARG A 33 27.93 -11.12 -13.41
CA ARG A 33 28.63 -11.14 -12.12
C ARG A 33 27.66 -11.23 -10.93
N LEU A 34 26.42 -10.80 -11.13
CA LEU A 34 25.36 -10.86 -10.13
C LEU A 34 24.53 -12.15 -10.20
N VAL A 35 24.74 -12.98 -11.24
CA VAL A 35 23.97 -14.22 -11.46
C VAL A 35 22.46 -13.94 -11.43
N LEU A 36 22.09 -12.80 -12.00
CA LEU A 36 20.70 -12.39 -12.20
C LEU A 36 20.21 -13.03 -13.49
N GLU A 37 19.83 -14.30 -13.41
CA GLU A 37 19.10 -14.95 -14.49
C GLU A 37 17.59 -14.66 -14.37
N PRO A 38 16.84 -14.72 -15.49
CA PRO A 38 15.44 -14.27 -15.55
C PRO A 38 14.49 -15.00 -14.61
N ASP A 39 14.79 -16.24 -14.23
CA ASP A 39 13.84 -17.14 -13.55
C ASP A 39 14.36 -17.68 -12.19
N ARG A 40 15.68 -17.61 -11.94
CA ARG A 40 16.27 -18.09 -10.69
C ARG A 40 17.67 -17.53 -10.45
N CYS A 41 17.93 -17.01 -9.26
CA CYS A 41 19.31 -16.82 -8.82
C CYS A 41 19.90 -18.19 -8.45
N GLU A 42 21.04 -18.57 -9.02
CA GLU A 42 21.69 -19.86 -8.67
C GLU A 42 22.21 -19.88 -7.22
N ASP A 43 22.48 -18.71 -6.64
CA ASP A 43 22.94 -18.57 -5.25
C ASP A 43 21.76 -18.44 -4.27
N PRO A 44 21.54 -19.42 -3.38
CA PRO A 44 20.47 -19.37 -2.37
C PRO A 44 20.60 -18.20 -1.39
N HIS A 45 21.81 -17.68 -1.16
CA HIS A 45 22.03 -16.54 -0.26
C HIS A 45 21.60 -15.23 -0.92
N ALA A 46 21.90 -15.06 -2.20
CA ALA A 46 21.47 -13.91 -2.98
C ALA A 46 19.95 -13.90 -3.15
N GLU A 47 19.32 -15.05 -3.45
CA GLU A 47 17.85 -15.16 -3.51
C GLU A 47 17.21 -14.76 -2.18
N ARG A 48 17.71 -15.27 -1.06
CA ARG A 48 17.21 -14.88 0.28
C ARG A 48 17.39 -13.40 0.59
N MET A 49 18.46 -12.77 0.08
CA MET A 49 18.68 -11.35 0.25
C MET A 49 17.68 -10.53 -0.57
N LEU A 50 17.35 -10.98 -1.78
CA LEU A 50 16.29 -10.38 -2.62
C LEU A 50 14.91 -10.55 -1.98
N GLU A 51 14.60 -11.73 -1.44
CA GLU A 51 13.36 -11.97 -0.68
C GLU A 51 13.29 -11.07 0.57
N ALA A 52 14.36 -10.95 1.34
CA ALA A 52 14.41 -10.07 2.49
C ALA A 52 14.22 -8.59 2.09
N PHE A 53 14.81 -8.17 0.96
CA PHE A 53 14.64 -6.83 0.42
C PHE A 53 13.20 -6.59 -0.04
N ALA A 54 12.59 -7.53 -0.77
CA ALA A 54 11.19 -7.49 -1.18
C ALA A 54 10.26 -7.35 0.03
N LEU A 55 10.54 -8.05 1.12
CA LEU A 55 9.77 -7.92 2.37
C LEU A 55 9.88 -6.52 2.99
N LEU A 56 11.07 -5.92 2.98
CA LEU A 56 11.27 -4.55 3.47
C LEU A 56 10.56 -3.53 2.58
N ALA A 57 10.69 -3.65 1.25
CA ALA A 57 10.01 -2.79 0.28
C ALA A 57 8.48 -2.89 0.42
N ALA A 58 7.95 -4.11 0.52
CA ALA A 58 6.52 -4.36 0.71
C ALA A 58 5.97 -3.68 1.97
N ARG A 59 6.74 -3.66 3.07
CA ARG A 59 6.34 -2.94 4.29
C ARG A 59 6.32 -1.43 4.10
N VAL A 60 7.24 -0.88 3.31
CA VAL A 60 7.28 0.55 3.02
C VAL A 60 6.10 0.94 2.13
N HIS A 61 5.84 0.23 1.04
CA HIS A 61 4.69 0.50 0.17
C HIS A 61 3.36 0.34 0.90
N LEU A 62 3.19 -0.73 1.68
CA LEU A 62 1.99 -0.91 2.49
C LEU A 62 1.77 0.28 3.45
N ARG A 63 2.84 0.80 4.05
CA ARG A 63 2.75 1.96 4.95
C ARG A 63 2.41 3.25 4.20
N ILE A 64 2.96 3.44 3.01
CA ILE A 64 2.65 4.62 2.17
C ILE A 64 1.16 4.60 1.79
N ASP A 65 0.66 3.45 1.36
CA ASP A 65 -0.75 3.32 0.95
C ASP A 65 -1.70 3.47 2.14
N ASP A 66 -1.33 2.99 3.32
CA ASP A 66 -2.10 3.19 4.57
C ASP A 66 -2.16 4.67 5.00
N ASP A 67 -1.08 5.41 4.79
CA ASP A 67 -0.97 6.81 5.21
C ASP A 67 -1.59 7.78 4.18
N PHE A 68 -1.75 7.36 2.92
CA PHE A 68 -2.27 8.21 1.83
C PHE A 68 -3.70 8.77 2.07
N PRO A 69 -4.68 8.00 2.58
CA PRO A 69 -6.02 8.52 2.88
C PRO A 69 -6.01 9.71 3.84
N GLN A 70 -5.06 9.76 4.78
CA GLN A 70 -4.97 10.84 5.77
C GLN A 70 -4.78 12.21 5.11
N ILE A 71 -4.00 12.25 4.02
CA ILE A 71 -3.77 13.47 3.24
C ILE A 71 -5.07 13.91 2.57
N THR A 72 -5.78 12.98 1.95
CA THR A 72 -7.00 13.26 1.19
C THR A 72 -8.14 13.68 2.14
N GLU A 73 -8.27 13.03 3.30
CA GLU A 73 -9.19 13.42 4.36
C GLU A 73 -8.88 14.79 4.94
N ALA A 74 -7.60 15.10 5.20
CA ALA A 74 -7.20 16.42 5.69
C ALA A 74 -7.57 17.54 4.69
N LEU A 75 -7.38 17.30 3.39
CA LEU A 75 -7.76 18.25 2.35
C LEU A 75 -9.29 18.42 2.25
N LEU A 76 -10.04 17.31 2.27
CA LEU A 76 -11.50 17.33 2.23
C LEU A 76 -12.10 18.01 3.46
N ASN A 77 -11.45 17.92 4.63
CA ASN A 77 -11.88 18.65 5.82
C ASN A 77 -11.85 20.18 5.64
N ILE A 78 -10.97 20.69 4.77
CA ILE A 78 -10.88 22.13 4.46
C ILE A 78 -11.90 22.52 3.39
N LEU A 79 -11.96 21.75 2.29
CA LEU A 79 -12.76 22.12 1.12
C LEU A 79 -14.25 21.74 1.26
N TYR A 80 -14.54 20.55 1.78
CA TYR A 80 -15.88 19.96 1.85
C TYR A 80 -16.12 19.25 3.20
N PRO A 81 -16.11 19.99 4.34
CA PRO A 81 -16.19 19.38 5.67
C PRO A 81 -17.48 18.58 5.92
N HIS A 82 -18.55 18.85 5.18
CA HIS A 82 -19.85 18.18 5.34
C HIS A 82 -19.86 16.73 4.82
N TYR A 83 -18.88 16.31 4.02
CA TYR A 83 -18.75 14.91 3.58
C TYR A 83 -18.03 14.02 4.58
N LEU A 84 -17.23 14.61 5.48
CA LEU A 84 -16.49 13.89 6.52
C LEU A 84 -17.19 13.95 7.88
N ARG A 85 -18.15 14.87 8.07
CA ARG A 85 -18.88 15.01 9.33
C ARG A 85 -19.85 13.83 9.53
N PRO A 86 -19.85 13.19 10.72
CA PRO A 86 -20.84 12.17 11.02
C PRO A 86 -22.25 12.78 11.10
N VAL A 87 -23.23 12.03 10.63
CA VAL A 87 -24.65 12.43 10.73
C VAL A 87 -25.15 12.10 12.14
N PRO A 88 -25.66 13.09 12.90
CA PRO A 88 -26.17 12.83 14.24
C PRO A 88 -27.47 12.01 14.18
N SER A 89 -27.81 11.35 15.29
CA SER A 89 -29.12 10.72 15.44
C SER A 89 -30.23 11.78 15.44
N MET A 90 -31.31 11.52 14.71
CA MET A 90 -32.44 12.44 14.56
C MET A 90 -33.75 11.69 14.82
N SER A 91 -34.71 12.37 15.46
CA SER A 91 -36.08 11.87 15.64
C SER A 91 -37.07 13.04 15.53
N VAL A 92 -38.34 12.74 15.28
CA VAL A 92 -39.41 13.75 15.18
C VAL A 92 -40.12 13.85 16.52
N ALA A 93 -40.20 15.06 17.08
CA ALA A 93 -40.96 15.34 18.30
C ALA A 93 -42.21 16.17 17.97
N GLN A 94 -43.34 15.80 18.55
CA GLN A 94 -44.60 16.54 18.44
C GLN A 94 -44.90 17.26 19.75
N PHE A 95 -45.20 18.55 19.66
CA PHE A 95 -45.59 19.37 20.81
C PHE A 95 -47.06 19.77 20.67
N HIS A 96 -47.79 19.68 21.78
CA HIS A 96 -49.13 20.24 21.92
C HIS A 96 -49.05 21.45 22.83
N THR A 97 -49.65 22.57 22.42
CA THR A 97 -49.78 23.76 23.27
C THR A 97 -50.90 23.53 24.26
N ASP A 98 -50.68 23.91 25.52
CA ASP A 98 -51.73 23.90 26.53
C ASP A 98 -52.75 25.01 26.22
N ALA A 99 -54.04 24.68 26.27
CA ALA A 99 -55.12 25.61 25.93
C ALA A 99 -55.53 26.49 27.13
N GLU A 100 -55.05 26.18 28.34
CA GLU A 100 -55.39 26.89 29.57
C GLU A 100 -54.29 27.86 30.09
N GLN A 101 -53.29 28.17 29.27
CA GLN A 101 -52.29 29.22 29.51
C GLN A 101 -52.50 30.46 28.64
#